data_AF-A0A3D5UQX5-F1
#
_entry.id   AF-A0A3D5UQX5-F1
#
_cell.length_a   1.000
_cell.length_b   1.000
_cell.length_c   1.000
_cell.angle_alpha   90.00
_cell.angle_beta   90.00
_cell.angle_gamma   90.00
#
_symmetry.space_group_name_H-M   'P 1'
#
loop_
_entity.id
_entity.type
_entity.pdbx_description
1 polymer ?
#
loop_
_entity_poly.entity_id
_entity_poly.type
_entity_poly.pdbx_seq_one_letter_code
_entity_poly.pdbx_strand_id
1 'polypeptide(L)'
;MRIGIDLGGTKIEAIALDKGGNERARKRVASPRGDYAATIAAIRDLVAALEAETGEQGTVGIGMPGAISPATGLVKNANSTWLIGHPFGKDLEAALGREVRL
;
A
#
# COMPACT_ATOMS: atom_id res chain seq x y z
N MET A 1 15.65 -2.23 -4.00
CA MET A 1 15.02 -2.14 -2.67
C MET A 1 13.62 -2.77 -2.72
N ARG A 2 13.14 -3.32 -1.62
CA ARG A 2 11.75 -3.82 -1.48
C ARG A 2 10.99 -2.92 -0.51
N ILE A 3 9.81 -2.45 -0.89
CA ILE A 3 8.90 -1.68 -0.04
C ILE A 3 7.72 -2.57 0.34
N GLY A 4 7.52 -2.76 1.63
CA GLY A 4 6.34 -3.42 2.19
C GLY A 4 5.40 -2.39 2.80
N ILE A 5 4.11 -2.46 2.48
CA ILE A 5 3.06 -1.67 3.11
C ILE A 5 2.14 -2.62 3.88
N ASP A 6 1.81 -2.29 5.11
CA ASP A 6 0.74 -2.94 5.89
C ASP A 6 -0.40 -1.94 6.09
N LEU A 7 -1.51 -2.16 5.38
CA LEU A 7 -2.71 -1.35 5.48
C LEU A 7 -3.62 -1.93 6.55
N GLY A 8 -3.68 -1.33 7.74
CA GLY A 8 -4.66 -1.67 8.77
C GLY A 8 -5.91 -0.78 8.73
N GLY A 9 -6.92 -1.13 9.51
CA GLY A 9 -8.12 -0.30 9.68
C GLY A 9 -7.88 0.99 10.48
N THR A 10 -6.73 1.12 11.16
CA THR A 10 -6.40 2.28 12.00
C THR A 10 -5.15 3.01 11.55
N LYS A 11 -4.16 2.27 11.04
CA LYS A 11 -2.86 2.80 10.68
C LYS A 11 -2.36 2.11 9.41
N ILE A 12 -1.56 2.82 8.64
CA ILE A 12 -0.79 2.30 7.50
C ILE A 12 0.68 2.36 7.90
N GLU A 13 1.38 1.25 7.79
CA GLU A 13 2.82 1.18 8.03
C GLU A 13 3.55 0.85 6.73
N ALA A 14 4.71 1.48 6.51
CA ALA A 14 5.54 1.29 5.34
C ALA A 14 6.98 1.03 5.77
N ILE A 15 7.63 0.04 5.16
CA ILE A 15 9.02 -0.33 5.43
C ILE A 15 9.79 -0.49 4.12
N ALA A 16 10.99 0.06 4.07
CA ALA A 16 11.96 -0.14 3.01
C ALA A 16 13.03 -1.14 3.47
N LEU A 17 13.21 -2.21 2.70
CA LEU A 17 14.20 -3.27 2.95
C LEU A 17 15.23 -3.32 1.82
N ASP A 18 16.50 -3.50 2.19
CA ASP A 18 17.56 -3.75 1.23
C ASP A 18 17.52 -5.19 0.66
N LYS A 19 18.53 -5.56 -0.15
CA LYS A 19 18.60 -6.91 -0.73
C LYS A 19 18.86 -8.00 0.32
N GLY A 20 19.54 -7.68 1.42
CA GLY A 20 19.78 -8.57 2.55
C GLY A 20 18.59 -8.69 3.51
N GLY A 21 17.55 -7.87 3.33
CA GLY A 21 16.39 -7.82 4.22
C GLY A 21 16.57 -6.89 5.42
N ASN A 22 17.62 -6.07 5.43
CA ASN A 22 17.80 -5.07 6.49
C ASN A 22 16.87 -3.88 6.26
N GLU A 23 16.31 -3.37 7.35
CA GLU A 23 15.52 -2.14 7.34
C GLU A 23 16.39 -0.94 7.01
N ARG A 24 15.94 -0.16 6.02
CA ARG A 24 16.56 1.08 5.57
C ARG A 24 15.80 2.30 6.04
N ALA A 25 14.47 2.21 6.07
CA ALA A 25 13.57 3.25 6.54
C ALA A 25 12.20 2.63 6.89
N ARG A 26 11.49 3.26 7.82
CA ARG A 26 10.13 2.90 8.20
C ARG A 26 9.32 4.15 8.49
N LYS A 27 8.07 4.19 8.02
CA LYS A 27 7.13 5.28 8.25
C LYS A 27 5.76 4.73 8.60
N ARG A 28 4.99 5.52 9.34
CA ARG A 28 3.64 5.15 9.77
C ARG A 28 2.73 6.37 9.80
N VAL A 29 1.51 6.20 9.32
CA VAL A 29 0.44 7.22 9.36
C VAL A 29 -0.87 6.61 9.85
N ALA A 30 -1.82 7.45 10.24
CA ALA A 30 -3.19 7.01 10.49
C ALA A 30 -3.87 6.62 9.17
N SER A 31 -4.69 5.57 9.18
CA SER A 31 -5.48 5.20 8.00
C SER A 31 -6.58 6.25 7.78
N PRO A 32 -6.75 6.77 6.55
CA PRO A 32 -7.88 7.61 6.18
C PRO A 32 -9.18 6.80 6.19
N ARG A 33 -9.75 6.60 7.38
CA ARG A 33 -10.92 5.74 7.59
C ARG A 33 -12.13 6.29 6.83
N GLY A 34 -12.80 5.41 6.10
CA GLY A 34 -13.99 5.77 5.33
C GLY A 34 -13.68 6.46 3.99
N ASP A 35 -12.41 6.65 3.65
CA ASP A 35 -12.01 7.37 2.44
C ASP A 35 -11.01 6.54 1.61
N TYR A 36 -11.54 5.98 0.53
CA TYR A 36 -10.76 5.17 -0.42
C TYR A 36 -9.69 5.99 -1.14
N ALA A 37 -10.04 7.17 -1.66
CA ALA A 37 -9.12 8.00 -2.43
C ALA A 37 -7.97 8.51 -1.56
N ALA A 38 -8.29 8.94 -0.33
CA ALA A 38 -7.27 9.34 0.64
C ALA A 38 -6.38 8.15 1.05
N THR A 39 -6.92 6.93 1.12
CA THR A 39 -6.10 5.72 1.37
C THR A 39 -5.08 5.48 0.27
N ILE A 40 -5.49 5.59 -1.01
CA ILE A 40 -4.57 5.48 -2.16
C ILE A 40 -3.48 6.55 -2.09
N ALA A 41 -3.87 7.81 -1.86
CA ALA A 41 -2.92 8.92 -1.76
C ALA A 41 -1.92 8.73 -0.61
N ALA A 42 -2.39 8.29 0.57
CA ALA A 42 -1.53 8.04 1.72
C ALA A 42 -0.48 6.96 1.45
N ILE A 43 -0.85 5.90 0.73
CA ILE A 43 0.09 4.84 0.34
C ILE A 43 1.11 5.36 -0.67
N ARG A 44 0.67 6.10 -1.69
CA ARG A 44 1.56 6.73 -2.68
C ARG A 44 2.60 7.63 -1.99
N ASP A 45 2.15 8.46 -1.06
CA ASP A 45 2.99 9.44 -0.37
C ASP A 45 3.98 8.74 0.58
N LEU A 46 3.57 7.66 1.25
CA LEU A 46 4.47 6.82 2.05
C LEU A 46 5.57 6.19 1.19
N VAL A 47 5.21 5.64 0.03
CA VAL A 47 6.16 5.06 -0.92
C VAL A 47 7.17 6.12 -1.38
N ALA A 48 6.69 7.27 -1.85
CA ALA A 48 7.54 8.37 -2.29
C ALA A 48 8.48 8.86 -1.17
N ALA A 49 7.97 8.94 0.07
CA ALA A 49 8.76 9.37 1.20
C ALA A 49 9.87 8.37 1.57
N LEU A 50 9.63 7.06 1.45
CA LEU A 50 10.66 6.05 1.65
C LEU A 50 11.72 6.11 0.54
N GLU A 51 11.32 6.26 -0.72
CA GLU A 51 12.25 6.35 -1.85
C GLU A 51 13.12 7.60 -1.80
N ALA A 52 12.55 8.74 -1.38
CA ALA A 52 13.31 9.96 -1.15
C ALA A 52 14.34 9.80 -0.02
N GLU A 53 13.99 9.09 1.05
CA GLU A 53 14.88 8.86 2.19
C GLU A 53 15.99 7.85 1.87
N THR A 54 15.70 6.80 1.11
CA THR A 54 16.69 5.78 0.74
C THR A 54 17.51 6.13 -0.49
N GLY A 55 17.05 7.09 -1.30
CA GLY A 55 17.66 7.46 -2.58
C GLY A 55 17.51 6.39 -3.67
N GLU A 56 16.59 5.44 -3.50
CA GLU A 56 16.39 4.32 -4.42
C GLU A 56 14.90 4.09 -4.68
N GLN A 57 14.56 3.79 -5.94
CA GLN A 57 13.22 3.33 -6.30
C GLN A 57 13.09 1.81 -6.09
N GLY A 58 12.00 1.34 -5.46
CA GLY A 58 11.83 -0.07 -5.07
C GLY A 58 10.59 -0.76 -5.65
N THR A 59 10.53 -2.10 -5.53
CA THR A 59 9.29 -2.86 -5.79
C THR A 59 8.32 -2.69 -4.62
N VAL A 60 7.01 -2.66 -4.87
CA VAL A 60 5.99 -2.46 -3.82
C VAL A 60 5.14 -3.71 -3.63
N GLY A 61 5.08 -4.18 -2.38
CA GLY A 61 4.11 -5.18 -1.92
C GLY A 61 3.24 -4.59 -0.82
N ILE A 62 1.95 -4.91 -0.80
CA ILE A 62 0.97 -4.34 0.14
C ILE A 62 0.14 -5.46 0.75
N GLY A 63 0.25 -5.64 2.06
CA GLY A 63 -0.73 -6.38 2.85
C GLY A 63 -1.97 -5.52 3.11
N MET A 64 -3.15 -6.05 2.81
CA MET A 64 -4.43 -5.39 3.04
C MET A 64 -5.44 -6.33 3.71
N PRO A 65 -6.42 -5.82 4.47
CA PRO A 65 -7.50 -6.61 5.02
C PRO A 65 -8.49 -6.99 3.92
N GLY A 66 -8.99 -8.21 4.00
CA GLY A 66 -9.89 -8.77 3.00
C GLY A 66 -9.13 -9.43 1.86
N ALA A 67 -9.80 -9.61 0.73
CA ALA A 67 -9.25 -10.30 -0.42
C ALA A 67 -9.72 -9.68 -1.73
N ILE A 68 -8.94 -9.84 -2.79
CA ILE A 68 -9.38 -9.53 -4.15
C ILE A 68 -10.26 -10.67 -4.65
N SER A 69 -11.45 -10.33 -5.15
CA SER A 69 -12.33 -11.30 -5.80
C SER A 69 -11.81 -11.64 -7.20
N PRO A 70 -11.50 -12.92 -7.52
CA PRO A 70 -11.04 -13.29 -8.85
C PRO A 70 -12.08 -13.00 -9.95
N ALA A 71 -13.36 -13.02 -9.60
CA ALA A 71 -14.45 -12.80 -10.55
C ALA A 71 -14.62 -11.33 -10.97
N THR A 72 -14.26 -10.38 -10.10
CA THR A 72 -14.51 -8.95 -10.33
C THR A 72 -13.27 -8.08 -10.30
N GLY A 73 -12.16 -8.57 -9.73
CA GLY A 73 -10.96 -7.76 -9.46
C GLY A 73 -11.15 -6.72 -8.35
N LEU A 74 -12.27 -6.78 -7.61
CA LEU A 74 -12.61 -5.83 -6.56
C LEU A 74 -12.34 -6.44 -5.18
N VAL A 75 -12.06 -5.58 -4.20
CA VAL A 75 -11.92 -6.00 -2.79
C VAL A 75 -13.25 -6.53 -2.24
N LYS A 76 -13.18 -7.61 -1.45
CA LYS A 76 -14.29 -8.17 -0.67
C LYS A 76 -13.82 -8.53 0.75
N ASN A 77 -14.78 -8.63 1.68
CA ASN A 77 -14.58 -9.13 3.04
C ASN A 77 -13.46 -8.43 3.83
N ALA A 78 -13.35 -7.11 3.69
CA ALA A 78 -12.34 -6.29 4.37
C ALA A 78 -12.92 -5.65 5.64
N ASN A 79 -12.17 -5.68 6.75
CA ASN A 79 -12.50 -4.89 7.95
C ASN A 79 -12.40 -3.37 7.69
N SER A 80 -11.51 -2.97 6.77
CA SER A 80 -11.49 -1.62 6.20
C SER A 80 -12.57 -1.52 5.12
N THR A 81 -13.82 -1.33 5.54
CA THR A 81 -15.00 -1.49 4.67
C THR A 81 -15.03 -0.55 3.46
N TRP A 82 -14.38 0.62 3.55
CA TRP A 82 -14.25 1.57 2.44
C TRP A 82 -13.38 1.06 1.28
N LEU A 83 -12.68 -0.07 1.46
CA LEU A 83 -11.99 -0.74 0.37
C LEU A 83 -12.95 -1.62 -0.45
N ILE A 84 -14.02 -2.15 0.16
CA ILE A 84 -14.91 -3.14 -0.46
C ILE A 84 -15.53 -2.56 -1.73
N GLY A 85 -15.51 -3.33 -2.81
CA GLY A 85 -16.06 -2.93 -4.10
C GLY A 85 -15.12 -2.06 -4.95
N HIS A 86 -13.92 -1.74 -4.47
CA HIS A 86 -12.95 -0.97 -5.25
C HIS A 86 -11.88 -1.84 -5.92
N PRO A 87 -11.35 -1.44 -7.09
CA PRO A 87 -10.28 -2.13 -7.81
C PRO A 87 -8.89 -1.76 -7.25
N PHE A 88 -8.68 -1.99 -5.96
CA PHE A 88 -7.55 -1.46 -5.18
C PHE A 88 -6.17 -1.61 -5.83
N GLY A 89 -5.85 -2.80 -6.35
CA GLY A 89 -4.56 -3.04 -7.01
C GLY A 89 -4.35 -2.16 -8.23
N LYS A 90 -5.37 -2.04 -9.11
CA LYS A 90 -5.28 -1.23 -10.32
C LYS A 90 -5.13 0.26 -10.02
N ASP A 91 -5.86 0.75 -9.02
CA ASP A 91 -5.79 2.16 -8.65
C ASP A 91 -4.45 2.51 -7.99
N LEU A 92 -3.86 1.58 -7.24
CA LEU A 92 -2.50 1.72 -6.70
C LEU A 92 -1.45 1.70 -7.80
N GLU A 93 -1.56 0.80 -8.77
CA GLU A 93 -0.66 0.75 -9.93
C GLU A 93 -0.72 2.04 -10.73
N ALA A 94 -1.92 2.58 -10.95
CA ALA A 94 -2.11 3.87 -11.59
C ALA A 94 -1.50 5.03 -10.78
N ALA A 95 -1.69 5.04 -9.46
CA ALA A 95 -1.18 6.08 -8.57
C ALA A 95 0.36 6.06 -8.43
N LEU A 96 0.98 4.87 -8.51
CA LEU A 96 2.42 4.67 -8.38
C LEU A 96 3.17 4.60 -9.72
N GLY A 97 2.44 4.43 -10.83
CA GLY A 97 3.01 4.29 -12.17
C GLY A 97 3.81 3.01 -12.40
N ARG A 98 3.53 1.94 -11.65
CA ARG A 98 4.24 0.65 -11.71
C ARG A 98 3.44 -0.48 -11.08
N GLU A 99 3.87 -1.73 -11.31
CA GLU A 99 3.29 -2.93 -10.72
C GLU A 99 3.27 -2.86 -9.17
N VAL A 100 2.15 -3.28 -8.59
CA VAL A 100 1.96 -3.40 -7.14
C VAL A 100 1.45 -4.80 -6.83
N ARG A 101 2.09 -5.48 -5.88
CA ARG A 101 1.68 -6.81 -5.43
C ARG A 101 0.81 -6.70 -4.18
N LEU A 102 -0.37 -7.31 -4.22
CA LEU A 102 -1.33 -7.41 -3.10
C LEU A 102 -1.30 -8.81 -2.47
#